data_AF-A0A1B1AGJ0-F1
#
_entry.id   AF-A0A1B1AGJ0-F1
#
_cell.length_a   1.000
_cell.length_b   1.000
_cell.length_c   1.000
_cell.angle_alpha   90.00
_cell.angle_beta   90.00
_cell.angle_gamma   90.00
#
_symmetry.space_group_name_H-M   'P 1'
#
loop_
_entity.id
_entity.type
_entity.pdbx_description
1 polymer ?
#
loop_
_entity_poly.entity_id
_entity_poly.type
_entity_poly.pdbx_seq_one_letter_code
_entity_poly.pdbx_strand_id
1 'polypeptide(L)'
;MSVVRRFYPEVSLRDLIGEPGGIKIGAALEQASANIEMMRDDGMAAIDAKIAKLQSLTANDNLDDLASCYPISDEIFAEAGAFGLTEVSRVAHSLCSLLSAESLLLVPRQAVRVHLEAMVALRSAAISNSPALRTAVLAELTRLSARFAT
;
A
#
# COMPACT_ATOMS: atom_id res chain seq x y z
N MET A 1 10.02 -73.60 -15.83
CA MET A 1 8.86 -72.69 -15.65
C MET A 1 9.30 -71.54 -14.75
N SER A 2 9.44 -70.31 -15.29
CA SER A 2 9.81 -69.14 -14.49
C SER A 2 8.54 -68.43 -14.01
N VAL A 3 8.46 -68.15 -12.71
CA VAL A 3 7.33 -67.44 -12.09
C VAL A 3 7.68 -65.95 -12.07
N VAL A 4 6.95 -65.14 -12.83
CA VAL A 4 7.11 -63.69 -12.83
C VAL A 4 6.41 -63.13 -11.59
N ARG A 5 7.18 -62.58 -10.64
CA ARG A 5 6.65 -61.82 -9.51
C ARG A 5 6.47 -60.36 -9.94
N ARG A 6 5.23 -59.88 -9.99
CA ARG A 6 4.91 -58.46 -10.19
C ARG A 6 4.92 -57.76 -8.84
N PHE A 7 5.74 -56.73 -8.73
CA PHE A 7 5.82 -55.87 -7.55
C PHE A 7 5.06 -54.57 -7.85
N TYR A 8 4.06 -54.26 -7.04
CA TYR A 8 3.32 -53.01 -7.08
C TYR A 8 3.81 -52.15 -5.92
N PRO A 9 4.60 -51.09 -6.16
CA PRO A 9 5.03 -50.19 -5.10
C PRO A 9 3.81 -49.47 -4.52
N GLU A 10 3.74 -49.39 -3.19
CA GLU A 10 2.72 -48.61 -2.50
C GLU A 10 2.87 -47.13 -2.87
N VAL A 11 1.78 -46.53 -3.35
CA VAL A 11 1.77 -45.16 -3.89
C VAL A 11 1.55 -44.19 -2.73
N SER A 12 2.64 -43.79 -2.04
CA SER A 12 2.57 -42.88 -0.89
C SER A 12 1.89 -41.53 -1.18
N LEU A 13 1.93 -41.09 -2.44
CA LEU A 13 1.24 -39.89 -2.93
C LEU A 13 -0.29 -39.97 -2.81
N ARG A 14 -0.87 -41.17 -2.86
CA ARG A 14 -2.32 -41.38 -2.69
C ARG A 14 -2.74 -41.23 -1.23
N ASP A 15 -1.88 -41.64 -0.30
CA ASP A 15 -2.14 -41.56 1.13
C ASP A 15 -2.00 -40.12 1.64
N LEU A 16 -1.04 -39.36 1.09
CA LEU A 16 -0.85 -37.93 1.40
C LEU A 16 -2.01 -37.02 0.97
N ILE A 17 -2.81 -37.40 -0.03
CA ILE A 17 -4.01 -36.63 -0.43
C ILE A 17 -5.11 -36.72 0.65
N GLY A 18 -5.10 -37.79 1.46
CA GLY A 18 -6.08 -38.04 2.52
C GLY A 18 -5.66 -37.55 3.91
N GLU A 19 -4.40 -37.14 4.10
CA GLU A 19 -3.94 -36.66 5.41
C GLU A 19 -4.49 -35.25 5.71
N PRO A 20 -5.24 -35.07 6.82
CA PRO A 20 -5.74 -33.76 7.21
C PRO A 20 -4.58 -32.90 7.77
N GLY A 21 -3.85 -32.23 6.86
CA GLY A 21 -2.82 -31.24 7.18
C GLY A 21 -3.05 -29.86 6.54
N GLY A 22 -4.00 -29.76 5.60
CA GLY A 22 -4.35 -28.52 4.92
C GLY A 22 -5.47 -27.76 5.62
N ILE A 23 -5.32 -26.44 5.75
CA ILE A 23 -6.43 -25.55 6.13
C ILE A 23 -7.29 -25.25 4.91
N LYS A 24 -8.61 -25.10 5.11
CA LYS A 24 -9.51 -24.65 4.03
C LYS A 24 -9.11 -23.25 3.60
N ILE A 25 -9.16 -22.96 2.30
CA ILE A 25 -8.85 -21.62 1.76
C ILE A 25 -9.65 -20.53 2.48
N GLY A 26 -10.95 -20.76 2.73
CA GLY A 26 -11.78 -19.81 3.49
C GLY A 26 -11.26 -19.54 4.90
N ALA A 27 -10.87 -20.58 5.64
CA ALA A 27 -10.30 -20.43 6.98
C ALA A 27 -8.94 -19.72 6.94
N ALA A 28 -8.12 -19.96 5.91
CA ALA A 28 -6.86 -19.25 5.71
C ALA A 28 -7.08 -17.75 5.47
N LEU A 29 -8.07 -17.38 4.65
CA LEU A 29 -8.42 -16.00 4.36
C LEU A 29 -9.00 -15.28 5.57
N GLU A 30 -9.87 -15.96 6.34
CA GLU A 30 -10.42 -15.42 7.59
C GLU A 30 -9.31 -15.16 8.61
N GLN A 31 -8.38 -16.11 8.77
CA GLN A 31 -7.26 -15.94 9.69
C GLN A 31 -6.30 -14.83 9.24
N ALA A 32 -6.01 -14.73 7.94
CA ALA A 32 -5.22 -13.63 7.41
C ALA A 32 -5.88 -12.26 7.64
N SER A 33 -7.20 -12.17 7.44
CA SER A 33 -7.96 -10.94 7.68
C SER A 33 -7.94 -10.55 9.15
N ALA A 34 -8.13 -11.52 10.06
CA ALA A 34 -8.06 -11.29 11.50
C ALA A 34 -6.66 -10.82 11.93
N ASN A 35 -5.59 -11.37 11.35
CA ASN A 35 -4.22 -10.94 11.63
C ASN A 35 -3.98 -9.48 11.20
N ILE A 36 -4.48 -9.08 10.03
CA ILE A 36 -4.43 -7.68 9.58
C ILE A 36 -5.26 -6.79 10.50
N GLU A 37 -6.41 -7.26 10.98
CA GLU A 37 -7.26 -6.53 11.92
C GLU A 37 -6.55 -6.24 13.24
N MET A 38 -5.85 -7.23 13.80
CA MET A 38 -5.12 -7.06 15.06
C MET A 38 -4.02 -5.99 14.98
N MET A 39 -3.48 -5.71 13.79
CA MET A 39 -2.42 -4.73 13.57
C MET A 39 -2.94 -3.36 13.12
N ARG A 40 -4.27 -3.13 13.15
CA ARG A 40 -4.87 -1.92 12.56
C ARG A 40 -4.30 -0.64 13.14
N ASP A 41 -4.37 -0.51 14.46
CA ASP A 41 -4.05 0.76 15.13
C ASP A 41 -2.56 1.11 14.97
N ASP A 42 -1.69 0.10 15.10
CA ASP A 42 -0.25 0.25 14.86
C ASP A 42 0.03 0.62 13.40
N GLY A 43 -0.67 -0.01 12.46
CA GLY A 43 -0.57 0.30 11.03
C GLY A 43 -1.03 1.72 10.69
N MET A 44 -2.13 2.18 11.30
CA MET A 44 -2.62 3.55 11.17
C MET A 44 -1.59 4.57 11.68
N ALA A 45 -1.03 4.32 12.87
CA ALA A 45 0.00 5.16 13.46
C ALA A 45 1.29 5.17 12.61
N ALA A 46 1.66 4.03 12.02
CA ALA A 46 2.82 3.93 11.13
C ALA A 46 2.62 4.75 9.85
N ILE A 47 1.43 4.74 9.25
CA ILE A 47 1.10 5.58 8.09
C ILE A 47 1.19 7.07 8.46
N ASP A 48 0.62 7.47 9.60
CA ASP A 48 0.65 8.86 10.06
C ASP A 48 2.09 9.34 10.31
N ALA A 49 2.93 8.48 10.91
CA ALA A 49 4.35 8.76 11.11
C ALA A 49 5.12 8.93 9.79
N LYS A 50 4.82 8.10 8.77
CA LYS A 50 5.44 8.22 7.45
C LYS A 50 5.01 9.51 6.73
N ILE A 51 3.73 9.89 6.83
CA ILE A 51 3.24 11.17 6.29
C ILE A 51 3.98 12.34 6.95
N ALA A 52 4.11 12.33 8.28
CA ALA A 52 4.85 13.36 9.01
C ALA A 52 6.33 13.40 8.61
N LYS A 53 6.95 12.23 8.39
CA LYS A 53 8.33 12.14 7.89
C LYS A 53 8.47 12.77 6.51
N LEU A 54 7.55 12.49 5.57
CA LEU A 54 7.55 13.14 4.25
C LEU A 54 7.40 14.66 4.34
N GLN A 55 6.54 15.16 5.24
CA GLN A 55 6.40 16.59 5.47
C GLN A 55 7.71 17.22 5.97
N SER A 56 8.43 16.53 6.87
CA SER A 56 9.72 17.02 7.36
C SER A 56 10.81 17.06 6.28
N LEU A 57 10.85 16.04 5.42
CA LEU A 57 11.82 15.95 4.31
C LEU A 57 11.55 17.01 3.23
N THR A 58 10.31 17.44 3.09
CA THR A 58 9.91 18.43 2.07
C THR A 58 9.78 19.86 2.61
N ALA A 59 10.07 20.07 3.91
CA ALA A 59 10.00 21.38 4.55
C ALA A 59 11.16 22.30 4.14
N ASN A 60 12.33 21.72 3.86
CA ASN A 60 13.50 22.44 3.36
C ASN A 60 13.59 22.17 1.85
N ASP A 61 13.75 23.20 1.03
CA ASP A 61 13.83 23.11 -0.44
C ASP A 61 15.09 22.38 -0.96
N ASN A 62 15.73 21.53 -0.15
CA ASN A 62 16.90 20.75 -0.54
C ASN A 62 16.55 19.72 -1.62
N LEU A 63 17.45 19.63 -2.60
CA LEU A 63 17.32 18.77 -3.77
C LEU A 63 17.53 17.29 -3.45
N ASP A 64 18.35 16.98 -2.43
CA ASP A 64 18.71 15.61 -2.06
C ASP A 64 17.58 14.84 -1.35
N ASP A 65 16.61 15.54 -0.76
CA ASP A 65 15.57 14.92 0.07
C ASP A 65 14.40 14.31 -0.75
N LEU A 66 14.24 14.67 -2.02
CA LEU A 66 13.17 14.10 -2.87
C LEU A 66 13.40 12.63 -3.21
N ALA A 67 14.66 12.22 -3.39
CA ALA A 67 14.98 10.81 -3.67
C ALA A 67 14.53 9.91 -2.51
N SER A 68 14.59 10.42 -1.28
CA SER A 68 14.14 9.72 -0.08
C SER A 68 12.61 9.68 0.06
N CYS A 69 11.87 10.51 -0.68
CA CYS A 69 10.41 10.56 -0.60
C CYS A 69 9.73 9.40 -1.34
N TYR A 70 10.32 8.90 -2.43
CA TYR A 70 9.75 7.80 -3.21
C TYR A 70 9.55 6.52 -2.38
N PRO A 71 10.59 5.95 -1.71
CA PRO A 71 10.41 4.72 -0.96
C PRO A 71 9.39 4.85 0.18
N ILE A 72 9.35 6.00 0.86
CA ILE A 72 8.38 6.25 1.93
C ILE A 72 6.95 6.34 1.36
N SER A 73 6.78 6.92 0.17
CA SER A 73 5.49 6.98 -0.52
C SER A 73 5.01 5.59 -0.96
N ASP A 74 5.92 4.74 -1.43
CA ASP A 74 5.63 3.35 -1.81
C ASP A 74 5.19 2.50 -0.59
N GLU A 75 5.86 2.67 0.55
CA GLU A 75 5.45 2.05 1.81
C GLU A 75 4.04 2.48 2.23
N ILE A 76 3.72 3.79 2.15
CA ILE A 76 2.37 4.29 2.45
C ILE A 76 1.36 3.68 1.47
N PHE A 77 1.68 3.60 0.18
CA PHE A 77 0.79 3.00 -0.82
C PHE A 77 0.42 1.56 -0.46
N ALA A 78 1.42 0.74 -0.13
CA ALA A 78 1.24 -0.66 0.23
C ALA A 78 0.45 -0.82 1.54
N GLU A 79 0.84 -0.12 2.60
CA GLU A 79 0.20 -0.21 3.92
C GLU A 79 -1.24 0.33 3.89
N ALA A 80 -1.47 1.50 3.29
CA ALA A 80 -2.81 2.06 3.15
C ALA A 80 -3.73 1.12 2.34
N GLY A 81 -3.19 0.46 1.31
CA GLY A 81 -3.92 -0.56 0.55
C GLY A 81 -4.30 -1.76 1.42
N ALA A 82 -3.37 -2.27 2.22
CA ALA A 82 -3.60 -3.40 3.12
C ALA A 82 -4.69 -3.14 4.17
N PHE A 83 -4.81 -1.89 4.65
CA PHE A 83 -5.82 -1.50 5.65
C PHE A 83 -7.10 -0.92 5.04
N GLY A 84 -7.27 -0.94 3.71
CA GLY A 84 -8.48 -0.45 3.04
C GLY A 84 -8.63 1.07 3.00
N LEU A 85 -7.55 1.83 3.24
CA LEU A 85 -7.50 3.28 3.06
C LEU A 85 -7.31 3.63 1.59
N THR A 86 -8.28 3.27 0.75
CA THR A 86 -8.15 3.29 -0.71
C THR A 86 -7.76 4.65 -1.27
N GLU A 87 -8.31 5.72 -0.71
CA GLU A 87 -8.06 7.09 -1.15
C GLU A 87 -6.64 7.55 -0.76
N VAL A 88 -6.16 7.20 0.43
CA VAL A 88 -4.78 7.50 0.86
C VAL A 88 -3.78 6.73 -0.02
N SER A 89 -4.04 5.44 -0.24
CA SER A 89 -3.22 4.59 -1.12
C SER A 89 -3.15 5.17 -2.54
N ARG A 90 -4.28 5.65 -3.08
CA ARG A 90 -4.32 6.31 -4.39
C ARG A 90 -3.48 7.59 -4.44
N VAL A 91 -3.54 8.44 -3.42
CA VAL A 91 -2.70 9.65 -3.36
C VAL A 91 -1.22 9.29 -3.28
N ALA A 92 -0.85 8.31 -2.45
CA ALA A 92 0.53 7.84 -2.32
C ALA A 92 1.07 7.28 -3.65
N HIS A 93 0.28 6.50 -4.37
CA HIS A 93 0.66 5.99 -5.69
C HIS A 93 0.85 7.12 -6.73
N SER A 94 -0.06 8.12 -6.72
CA SER A 94 0.07 9.32 -7.56
C SER A 94 1.37 10.08 -7.25
N LEU A 95 1.74 10.18 -5.97
CA LEU A 95 3.00 10.77 -5.54
C LEU A 95 4.21 9.94 -6.01
N CYS A 96 4.15 8.60 -5.95
CA CYS A 96 5.20 7.75 -6.53
C CYS A 96 5.40 8.03 -8.03
N SER A 97 4.30 8.16 -8.78
CA SER A 97 4.37 8.49 -10.22
C SER A 97 4.98 9.86 -10.49
N LEU A 98 4.70 10.84 -9.63
CA LEU A 98 5.32 12.16 -9.70
C LEU A 98 6.82 12.10 -9.39
N LEU A 99 7.21 11.31 -8.38
CA LEU A 99 8.60 11.16 -7.93
C LEU A 99 9.42 10.19 -8.80
N SER A 100 8.79 9.35 -9.63
CA SER A 100 9.48 8.48 -10.58
C SER A 100 9.93 9.21 -11.85
N ALA A 101 9.80 10.54 -11.91
CA ALA A 101 10.25 11.33 -13.04
C ALA A 101 11.75 11.12 -13.33
N GLU A 102 12.10 11.09 -14.62
CA GLU A 102 13.47 10.83 -15.09
C GLU A 102 14.50 11.85 -14.54
N SER A 103 14.04 13.05 -14.17
CA SER A 103 14.79 14.03 -13.42
C SER A 103 13.98 14.59 -12.26
N LEU A 104 14.40 14.31 -11.03
CA LEU A 104 13.81 14.86 -9.80
C LEU A 104 13.89 16.40 -9.74
N LEU A 105 14.80 17.01 -10.50
CA LEU A 105 14.92 18.48 -10.60
C LEU A 105 13.72 19.11 -11.32
N LEU A 106 13.03 18.35 -12.15
CA LEU A 106 11.85 18.80 -12.89
C LEU A 106 10.56 18.62 -12.09
N VAL A 107 10.62 17.97 -10.92
CA VAL A 107 9.44 17.72 -10.10
C VAL A 107 9.02 19.00 -9.39
N PRO A 108 7.80 19.53 -9.67
CA PRO A 108 7.32 20.74 -9.04
C PRO A 108 7.06 20.50 -7.55
N ARG A 109 7.78 21.20 -6.69
CA ARG A 109 7.67 21.10 -5.22
C ARG A 109 6.26 21.33 -4.70
N GLN A 110 5.53 22.23 -5.35
CA GLN A 110 4.14 22.52 -5.02
C GLN A 110 3.23 21.31 -5.28
N ALA A 111 3.47 20.54 -6.34
CA ALA A 111 2.73 19.31 -6.57
C ALA A 111 3.01 18.29 -5.46
N VAL A 112 4.28 18.09 -5.07
CA VAL A 112 4.63 17.20 -3.94
C VAL A 112 3.91 17.63 -2.66
N ARG A 113 3.97 18.92 -2.30
CA ARG A 113 3.31 19.45 -1.10
C ARG A 113 1.79 19.21 -1.10
N VAL A 114 1.13 19.42 -2.24
CA VAL A 114 -0.33 19.20 -2.34
C VAL A 114 -0.69 17.72 -2.18
N HIS A 115 0.15 16.78 -2.62
CA HIS A 115 -0.07 15.35 -2.33
C HIS A 115 0.03 15.05 -0.83
N LEU A 116 1.01 15.64 -0.14
CA LEU A 116 1.17 15.47 1.31
C LEU A 116 -0.02 16.07 2.08
N GLU A 117 -0.45 17.27 1.70
CA GLU A 117 -1.62 17.93 2.29
C GLU A 117 -2.90 17.12 2.05
N ALA A 118 -3.06 16.53 0.87
CA ALA A 118 -4.19 15.63 0.58
C ALA A 118 -4.18 14.38 1.47
N MET A 119 -3.02 13.74 1.69
CA MET A 119 -2.92 12.60 2.61
C MET A 119 -3.28 12.98 4.05
N VAL A 120 -2.78 14.11 4.55
CA VAL A 120 -3.13 14.63 5.88
C VAL A 120 -4.62 14.91 5.98
N ALA A 121 -5.20 15.55 4.97
CA ALA A 121 -6.63 15.84 4.92
C ALA A 121 -7.45 14.54 4.98
N LEU A 122 -7.11 13.53 4.18
CA LEU A 122 -7.79 12.23 4.15
C LEU A 122 -7.68 11.46 5.48
N ARG A 123 -6.60 11.69 6.25
CA ARG A 123 -6.40 11.11 7.59
C ARG A 123 -7.10 11.88 8.70
N SER A 124 -7.54 13.12 8.47
CA SER A 124 -8.25 13.90 9.47
C SER A 124 -9.64 13.31 9.79
N ALA A 125 -10.04 13.33 11.06
CA ALA A 125 -11.34 12.81 11.51
C ALA A 125 -12.54 13.47 10.82
N ALA A 126 -12.40 14.73 10.40
CA ALA A 126 -13.44 15.49 9.70
C ALA A 126 -13.73 14.96 8.29
N ILE A 127 -12.69 14.46 7.60
CA ILE A 127 -12.79 14.03 6.19
C ILE A 127 -12.86 12.50 6.10
N SER A 128 -12.13 11.77 6.94
CA SER A 128 -12.05 10.30 6.90
C SER A 128 -13.42 9.64 7.02
N ASN A 129 -14.34 10.23 7.80
CA ASN A 129 -15.71 9.73 8.00
C ASN A 129 -16.71 10.12 6.89
N SER A 130 -16.31 10.93 5.90
CA SER A 130 -17.21 11.44 4.85
C SER A 130 -16.74 11.06 3.45
N PRO A 131 -17.38 10.05 2.80
CA PRO A 131 -17.03 9.64 1.43
C PRO A 131 -17.08 10.78 0.40
N ALA A 132 -18.03 11.72 0.56
CA ALA A 132 -18.16 12.88 -0.31
C ALA A 132 -16.95 13.82 -0.18
N LEU A 133 -16.48 14.08 1.04
CA LEU A 133 -15.30 14.92 1.27
C LEU A 133 -14.02 14.24 0.78
N ARG A 134 -13.85 12.93 1.00
CA ARG A 134 -12.70 12.19 0.45
C ARG A 134 -12.65 12.28 -1.08
N THR A 135 -13.80 12.12 -1.73
CA THR A 135 -13.93 12.26 -3.18
C THR A 135 -13.57 13.68 -3.64
N ALA A 136 -14.04 14.71 -2.93
CA ALA A 136 -13.72 16.10 -3.23
C ALA A 136 -12.22 16.40 -3.11
N VAL A 137 -11.55 15.87 -2.08
CA VAL A 137 -10.09 16.00 -1.92
C VAL A 137 -9.35 15.39 -3.11
N LEU A 138 -9.74 14.19 -3.57
CA LEU A 138 -9.11 13.56 -4.74
C LEU A 138 -9.35 14.34 -6.03
N ALA A 139 -10.54 14.90 -6.21
CA ALA A 139 -10.86 15.73 -7.38
C ALA A 139 -10.01 17.01 -7.39
N GLU A 140 -9.90 17.71 -6.25
CA GLU A 140 -9.08 18.91 -6.14
C GLU A 140 -7.58 18.60 -6.28
N LEU A 141 -7.10 17.49 -5.72
CA LEU A 141 -5.72 17.03 -5.93
C LEU A 141 -5.43 16.86 -7.42
N THR A 142 -6.32 16.18 -8.16
CA THR A 142 -6.16 15.96 -9.60
C THR A 142 -6.08 17.29 -10.35
N ARG A 143 -6.96 18.24 -10.01
CA ARG A 143 -6.99 19.59 -10.61
C ARG A 143 -5.72 20.37 -10.32
N LEU A 144 -5.23 20.35 -9.09
CA LEU A 144 -4.03 21.07 -8.66
C LEU A 144 -2.77 20.46 -9.26
N SER A 145 -2.63 19.13 -9.24
CA SER A 145 -1.49 18.43 -9.84
C SER A 145 -1.37 18.69 -11.33
N ALA A 146 -2.49 18.73 -12.07
CA ALA A 146 -2.49 19.08 -13.49
C ALA A 146 -2.01 20.51 -13.74
N ARG A 147 -2.35 21.46 -12.86
CA ARG A 147 -1.89 22.86 -12.95
C ARG A 147 -0.40 23.03 -12.71
N PHE A 148 0.20 22.17 -11.89
CA PHE A 148 1.64 22.23 -11.59
C PHE A 148 2.49 21.43 -12.58
N ALA A 149 1.89 20.60 -13.43
CA ALA A 149 2.57 19.84 -14.48
C ALA A 149 2.88 20.66 -15.75
N THR A 150 2.37 21.89 -15.84
CA THR A 150 2.65 22.89 -16.89
C THR A 150 3.65 23.92 -16.41
#